data_AF-A0AAE2CYA4-F1
#
_entry.id   AF-A0AAE2CYA4-F1
#
_cell.length_a   1.000
_cell.length_b   1.000
_cell.length_c   1.000
_cell.angle_alpha   90.00
_cell.angle_beta   90.00
_cell.angle_gamma   90.00
#
_symmetry.space_group_name_H-M   'P 1'
#
loop_
_entity.id
_entity.type
_entity.pdbx_description
1 polymer ?
#
loop_
_entity_poly.entity_id
_entity_poly.type
_entity_poly.pdbx_seq_one_letter_code
_entity_poly.pdbx_strand_id
1 'polypeptide(L)'
;MTLKLNSTTSTLKFLYSYGGKIIPRPSDGKLRYVGGYTRVLSVDPSITYAELMVKFGESCGTSVNLKCKLPSEDLDVLVSIKSDEDLRSVVEEYERESPESKIRAVLFPSNCTKKVSPPSSPMSCFDFPSVPQPPRVKAPSSVCYYAAQPHWCPPPAVGYPVTAGKYRCHETRSPTRFYHVAQRNHSH
;
A
#
# COMPACT_ATOMS: atom_id res chain seq x y z
N MET A 1 -44.05 -31.38 -5.41
CA MET A 1 -42.77 -31.43 -6.15
C MET A 1 -41.76 -30.62 -5.37
N THR A 2 -40.99 -31.27 -4.52
CA THR A 2 -39.90 -30.67 -3.75
C THR A 2 -38.77 -30.38 -4.74
N LEU A 3 -38.55 -29.11 -5.08
CA LEU A 3 -37.41 -28.73 -5.88
C LEU A 3 -36.15 -29.02 -5.06
N LYS A 4 -35.34 -29.93 -5.57
CA LYS A 4 -34.10 -30.40 -5.00
C LYS A 4 -33.17 -29.20 -4.87
N LEU A 5 -32.99 -28.67 -3.65
CA LEU A 5 -31.89 -27.75 -3.38
C LEU A 5 -30.62 -28.50 -3.73
N ASN A 6 -29.92 -28.06 -4.78
CA ASN A 6 -28.54 -28.45 -5.01
C ASN A 6 -27.69 -27.81 -3.92
N SER A 7 -27.84 -28.27 -2.67
CA SER A 7 -26.90 -28.04 -1.59
C SER A 7 -25.69 -28.91 -1.88
N THR A 8 -24.93 -28.50 -2.90
CA THR A 8 -23.52 -28.87 -2.93
C THR A 8 -22.92 -28.17 -1.74
N THR A 9 -22.27 -28.92 -0.86
CA THR A 9 -21.40 -28.43 0.21
C THR A 9 -20.19 -27.72 -0.40
N SER A 10 -20.46 -26.67 -1.20
CA SER A 10 -19.50 -25.94 -1.99
C SER A 10 -18.98 -24.82 -1.11
N THR A 11 -17.72 -24.95 -0.71
CA THR A 11 -16.99 -23.87 -0.02
C THR A 11 -17.08 -22.59 -0.84
N LEU A 12 -17.50 -21.49 -0.23
CA LEU A 12 -17.53 -20.18 -0.88
C LEU A 12 -16.10 -19.67 -1.07
N LYS A 13 -15.71 -19.32 -2.31
CA LYS A 13 -14.33 -18.94 -2.65
C LYS A 13 -14.25 -17.50 -3.15
N PHE A 14 -13.42 -16.70 -2.48
CA PHE A 14 -13.07 -15.34 -2.90
C PHE A 14 -11.68 -15.34 -3.52
N LEU A 15 -11.58 -14.87 -4.77
CA LEU A 15 -10.31 -14.46 -5.38
C LEU A 15 -10.14 -12.96 -5.14
N TYR A 16 -9.31 -12.58 -4.17
CA TYR A 16 -9.18 -11.20 -3.73
C TYR A 16 -7.81 -10.62 -4.06
N SER A 17 -7.78 -9.35 -4.44
CA SER A 17 -6.53 -8.61 -4.72
C SER A 17 -6.38 -7.37 -3.84
N TYR A 18 -5.18 -7.10 -3.33
CA TYR A 18 -4.89 -5.96 -2.43
C TYR A 18 -3.44 -5.46 -2.56
N GLY A 19 -3.17 -4.22 -2.16
CA GLY A 19 -1.84 -3.61 -2.20
C GLY A 19 -1.32 -3.19 -3.59
N GLY A 20 -2.11 -3.40 -4.65
CA GLY A 20 -1.85 -2.94 -6.01
C GLY A 20 -2.74 -1.76 -6.41
N LYS A 21 -2.84 -1.51 -7.72
CA LYS A 21 -3.60 -0.39 -8.29
C LYS A 21 -4.47 -0.85 -9.45
N ILE A 22 -5.64 -0.24 -9.59
CA ILE A 22 -6.47 -0.38 -10.78
C ILE A 22 -6.06 0.72 -11.75
N ILE A 23 -5.63 0.34 -12.95
CA ILE A 23 -5.20 1.28 -14.00
C ILE A 23 -5.87 0.95 -15.34
N PRO A 24 -6.16 1.95 -16.19
CA PRO A 24 -6.61 1.69 -17.54
C PRO A 24 -5.50 0.99 -18.34
N ARG A 25 -5.88 0.01 -19.16
CA ARG A 25 -4.99 -0.67 -20.08
C ARG A 25 -4.78 0.19 -21.32
N PRO A 26 -3.53 0.39 -21.80
CA PRO A 26 -3.26 1.27 -22.94
C PRO A 26 -3.91 0.84 -24.27
N SER A 27 -4.22 -0.45 -24.45
CA SER A 27 -4.71 -0.98 -25.73
C SER A 27 -6.21 -0.75 -25.96
N ASP A 28 -7.02 -0.84 -24.91
CA ASP A 28 -8.49 -0.87 -24.98
C ASP A 28 -9.17 0.07 -23.96
N GLY A 29 -8.41 0.74 -23.09
CA GLY A 29 -8.94 1.62 -22.04
C GLY A 29 -9.56 0.88 -20.85
N LYS A 30 -9.72 -0.44 -20.91
CA LYS A 30 -10.35 -1.23 -19.83
C LYS A 30 -9.50 -1.24 -18.58
N LEU A 31 -10.14 -1.21 -17.41
CA LEU A 31 -9.43 -1.27 -16.14
C LEU A 31 -8.80 -2.65 -15.89
N ARG A 32 -7.58 -2.65 -15.38
CA ARG A 32 -6.86 -3.86 -14.93
C ARG A 32 -6.22 -3.63 -13.57
N TYR A 33 -6.14 -4.68 -12.76
CA TYR A 33 -5.37 -4.67 -11.52
C TYR A 33 -3.89 -4.92 -11.81
N VAL A 34 -2.99 -4.11 -11.24
CA VAL A 34 -1.54 -4.20 -11.44
C VAL A 34 -0.80 -4.08 -10.12
N GLY A 35 0.20 -4.94 -9.92
CA GLY A 35 0.97 -5.04 -8.67
C GLY A 35 0.17 -5.67 -7.52
N GLY A 36 0.69 -5.53 -6.30
CA GLY A 36 0.04 -6.06 -5.11
C GLY A 36 0.05 -7.59 -5.00
N TYR A 37 -0.93 -8.12 -4.27
CA TYR A 37 -1.12 -9.54 -4.02
C TYR A 37 -2.48 -10.00 -4.53
N THR A 38 -2.55 -11.23 -5.01
CA THR A 38 -3.81 -11.92 -5.34
C THR A 38 -3.81 -13.25 -4.61
N ARG A 39 -4.86 -13.49 -3.81
CA ARG A 39 -4.99 -14.67 -2.94
C ARG A 39 -6.39 -15.26 -3.05
N VAL A 40 -6.54 -16.51 -2.62
CA VAL A 40 -7.84 -17.18 -2.53
C VAL A 40 -8.17 -17.40 -1.06
N LEU A 41 -9.35 -16.96 -0.64
CA LEU A 41 -9.93 -17.26 0.66
C LEU A 41 -11.12 -18.21 0.45
N SER A 42 -11.09 -19.36 1.12
CA SER A 42 -12.22 -20.29 1.14
C SER A 42 -12.91 -20.19 2.50
N VAL A 43 -14.23 -20.02 2.50
CA VAL A 43 -15.05 -19.86 3.71
C VAL A 43 -16.30 -20.71 3.61
N ASP A 44 -16.97 -20.88 4.74
CA ASP A 44 -18.30 -21.47 4.77
C ASP A 44 -19.31 -20.51 4.09
N PRO A 45 -20.25 -20.99 3.27
CA PRO A 45 -21.32 -20.17 2.70
C PRO A 45 -22.19 -19.44 3.74
N SER A 46 -22.26 -19.92 4.98
CA SER A 46 -23.01 -19.27 6.06
C SER A 46 -22.24 -18.16 6.78
N ILE A 47 -21.06 -17.77 6.30
CA ILE A 47 -20.23 -16.74 6.93
C ILE A 47 -20.95 -15.38 6.96
N THR A 48 -20.83 -14.69 8.09
CA THR A 48 -21.33 -13.31 8.20
C THR A 48 -20.34 -12.31 7.60
N TYR A 49 -20.83 -11.14 7.18
CA TYR A 49 -19.99 -10.05 6.70
C TYR A 49 -18.92 -9.66 7.74
N ALA A 50 -19.29 -9.60 9.03
CA ALA A 50 -18.34 -9.28 10.10
C ALA A 50 -17.18 -10.27 10.18
N GLU A 51 -17.46 -11.57 10.18
CA GLU A 51 -16.42 -12.63 10.20
C GLU A 51 -15.57 -12.62 8.92
N LEU A 52 -16.19 -12.39 7.78
CA LEU A 52 -15.50 -12.27 6.49
C LEU A 52 -14.48 -11.12 6.53
N MET A 53 -14.88 -9.96 7.06
CA MET A 53 -14.00 -8.80 7.20
C MET A 53 -12.86 -9.03 8.19
N VAL A 54 -13.08 -9.80 9.27
CA VAL A 54 -12.01 -10.21 10.19
C VAL A 54 -10.97 -11.06 9.46
N LYS A 55 -11.40 -12.10 8.72
CA LYS A 55 -10.48 -12.96 7.93
C LYS A 55 -9.68 -12.16 6.92
N PHE A 56 -10.33 -11.22 6.21
CA PHE A 56 -9.61 -10.34 5.30
C PHE A 56 -8.61 -9.44 6.03
N GLY A 57 -9.01 -8.85 7.17
CA GLY A 57 -8.16 -8.02 7.99
C GLY A 57 -6.90 -8.73 8.48
N GLU A 58 -7.05 -9.95 9.01
CA GLU A 58 -5.95 -10.82 9.44
C GLU A 58 -5.00 -11.16 8.28
N SER A 59 -5.57 -11.53 7.12
CA SER A 59 -4.77 -11.91 5.95
C SER A 59 -3.98 -10.75 5.34
N CYS A 60 -4.51 -9.52 5.44
CA CYS A 60 -3.91 -8.31 4.90
C CYS A 60 -3.01 -7.58 5.92
N GLY A 61 -3.14 -7.88 7.21
CA GLY A 61 -2.46 -7.18 8.30
C GLY A 61 -3.02 -5.77 8.58
N THR A 62 -4.19 -5.42 8.02
CA THR A 62 -4.82 -4.12 8.19
C THR A 62 -6.32 -4.23 7.97
N SER A 63 -7.09 -3.32 8.57
CA SER A 63 -8.50 -3.16 8.24
C SER A 63 -8.67 -2.77 6.77
N VAL A 64 -9.65 -3.38 6.10
CA VAL A 64 -9.93 -3.19 4.68
C VAL A 64 -11.42 -2.93 4.44
N ASN A 65 -11.76 -2.45 3.26
CA ASN A 65 -13.10 -2.39 2.69
C ASN A 65 -13.17 -3.38 1.53
N LEU A 66 -14.27 -4.14 1.47
CA LEU A 66 -14.51 -5.15 0.46
C LEU A 66 -15.30 -4.57 -0.73
N LYS A 67 -14.79 -4.74 -1.95
CA LYS A 67 -15.56 -4.54 -3.17
C LYS A 67 -15.43 -5.73 -4.10
N CYS A 68 -16.50 -6.10 -4.77
CA CYS A 68 -16.57 -7.27 -5.65
C CYS A 68 -16.98 -6.89 -7.07
N LYS A 69 -16.46 -7.64 -8.04
CA LYS A 69 -17.00 -7.68 -9.41
C LYS A 69 -18.30 -8.49 -9.37
N LEU A 70 -19.27 -8.18 -10.23
CA LEU A 70 -20.35 -9.11 -10.57
C LEU A 70 -19.85 -10.08 -11.65
N PRO A 71 -20.39 -11.29 -11.83
CA PRO A 71 -19.82 -12.31 -12.71
C PRO A 71 -19.56 -11.82 -14.16
N SER A 72 -20.49 -11.05 -14.71
CA SER A 72 -20.46 -10.53 -16.09
C SER A 72 -19.74 -9.20 -16.27
N GLU A 73 -19.43 -8.48 -15.19
CA GLU A 73 -18.94 -7.09 -15.24
C GLU A 73 -17.41 -6.98 -15.38
N ASP A 74 -16.87 -5.76 -15.48
CA ASP A 74 -15.41 -5.51 -15.51
C ASP A 74 -14.94 -4.81 -14.20
N LEU A 75 -13.63 -4.48 -14.09
CA LEU A 75 -13.05 -3.87 -12.87
C LEU A 75 -13.43 -2.40 -12.64
N ASP A 76 -14.10 -1.78 -13.60
CA ASP A 76 -14.71 -0.45 -13.53
C ASP A 76 -16.05 -0.46 -12.80
N VAL A 77 -16.73 -1.61 -12.73
CA VAL A 77 -18.01 -1.78 -12.05
C VAL A 77 -17.84 -2.69 -10.82
N LEU A 78 -17.42 -2.07 -9.71
CA LEU A 78 -17.24 -2.77 -8.43
C LEU A 78 -18.36 -2.43 -7.44
N VAL A 79 -19.01 -3.46 -6.90
CA VAL A 79 -20.02 -3.36 -5.86
C VAL A 79 -19.37 -3.36 -4.48
N SER A 80 -19.69 -2.37 -3.65
CA SER A 80 -19.21 -2.32 -2.27
C SER A 80 -20.09 -3.18 -1.38
N ILE A 81 -19.50 -4.13 -0.67
CA ILE A 81 -20.22 -4.96 0.30
C ILE A 81 -20.05 -4.32 1.68
N LYS A 82 -21.16 -4.04 2.37
CA LYS A 82 -21.16 -3.39 3.70
C LYS A 82 -22.05 -4.09 4.73
N SER A 83 -22.80 -5.10 4.30
CA SER A 83 -23.75 -5.84 5.13
C SER A 83 -23.86 -7.30 4.69
N ASP A 84 -24.50 -8.13 5.52
CA ASP A 84 -24.82 -9.52 5.17
C ASP A 84 -25.79 -9.62 3.99
N GLU A 85 -26.66 -8.62 3.80
CA GLU A 85 -27.59 -8.58 2.67
C GLU A 85 -26.85 -8.37 1.35
N ASP A 86 -25.89 -7.42 1.32
CA ASP A 86 -25.05 -7.19 0.15
C ASP A 86 -24.23 -8.45 -0.20
N LEU A 87 -23.73 -9.14 0.83
CA LEU A 87 -22.96 -10.37 0.66
C LEU A 87 -23.81 -11.47 0.02
N ARG A 88 -25.03 -11.69 0.53
CA ARG A 88 -25.96 -12.69 -0.01
C ARG A 88 -26.33 -12.39 -1.45
N SER A 89 -26.65 -11.14 -1.77
CA SER A 89 -27.01 -10.72 -3.12
C SER A 89 -25.88 -11.01 -4.12
N VAL A 90 -24.63 -10.69 -3.76
CA VAL A 90 -23.47 -11.01 -4.62
C VAL A 90 -23.29 -12.52 -4.78
N VAL A 91 -23.41 -13.29 -3.69
CA VAL A 91 -23.27 -14.76 -3.75
C VAL A 91 -24.34 -15.37 -4.66
N GLU A 92 -25.60 -14.97 -4.51
CA GLU A 92 -26.72 -15.47 -5.31
C GLU A 92 -26.53 -15.18 -6.81
N GLU A 93 -26.05 -13.98 -7.15
CA GLU A 93 -25.75 -13.64 -8.55
C GLU A 93 -24.63 -14.52 -9.10
N TYR A 94 -23.59 -14.78 -8.33
CA TYR A 94 -22.54 -15.71 -8.74
C TYR A 94 -23.04 -17.15 -8.90
N GLU A 95 -23.92 -17.63 -8.02
CA GLU A 95 -24.52 -18.97 -8.13
C GLU A 95 -25.44 -19.09 -9.34
N ARG A 96 -26.18 -18.02 -9.69
CA ARG A 96 -27.09 -17.98 -10.84
C ARG A 96 -26.35 -17.97 -12.17
N GLU A 97 -25.33 -17.12 -12.32
CA GLU A 97 -24.59 -16.95 -13.57
C GLU A 97 -23.41 -17.91 -13.72
N SER A 98 -22.76 -18.28 -12.62
CA SER A 98 -21.44 -18.91 -12.64
C SER A 98 -21.14 -19.76 -11.39
N PRO A 99 -21.91 -20.85 -11.14
CA PRO A 99 -21.93 -21.57 -9.86
C PRO A 99 -20.59 -22.18 -9.42
N GLU A 100 -19.64 -22.37 -10.33
CA GLU A 100 -18.29 -22.89 -10.01
C GLU A 100 -17.21 -21.80 -9.95
N SER A 101 -17.57 -20.54 -10.20
CA SER A 101 -16.62 -19.42 -10.26
C SER A 101 -16.33 -18.83 -8.88
N LYS A 102 -15.12 -18.27 -8.75
CA LYS A 102 -14.70 -17.55 -7.54
C LYS A 102 -15.25 -16.13 -7.59
N ILE A 103 -15.81 -15.64 -6.49
CA ILE A 103 -16.18 -14.23 -6.34
C ILE A 103 -14.90 -13.40 -6.46
N ARG A 104 -14.85 -12.46 -7.41
CA ARG A 104 -13.67 -11.64 -7.64
C ARG A 104 -13.76 -10.36 -6.82
N ALA A 105 -12.85 -10.20 -5.88
CA ALA A 105 -12.82 -9.08 -4.95
C ALA A 105 -11.56 -8.23 -5.09
N VAL A 106 -11.70 -6.95 -4.75
CA VAL A 106 -10.59 -6.00 -4.56
C VAL A 106 -10.74 -5.40 -3.18
N LEU A 107 -9.69 -5.53 -2.37
CA LEU A 107 -9.66 -4.98 -1.01
C LEU A 107 -8.94 -3.64 -1.03
N PHE A 108 -9.58 -2.65 -0.42
CA PHE A 108 -9.05 -1.31 -0.27
C PHE A 108 -8.72 -1.06 1.20
N PRO A 109 -7.60 -0.42 1.56
CA PRO A 109 -7.34 -0.04 2.94
C PRO A 109 -8.52 0.75 3.51
N SER A 110 -8.99 0.40 4.71
CA SER A 110 -9.94 1.24 5.43
C SER A 110 -9.16 2.18 6.34
N ASN A 111 -9.33 3.48 6.14
CA ASN A 111 -8.73 4.53 6.95
C ASN A 111 -9.39 4.56 8.34
N CYS A 112 -9.11 3.55 9.16
CA CYS A 112 -9.36 3.59 10.59
C CYS A 112 -8.27 4.45 11.24
N THR A 113 -8.35 5.76 11.07
CA THR A 113 -7.54 6.67 11.88
C THR A 113 -8.11 6.72 13.29
N LYS A 114 -7.79 5.72 14.13
CA LYS A 114 -7.68 5.99 15.57
C LYS A 114 -6.40 6.80 15.76
N LYS A 115 -6.42 8.07 15.35
CA LYS A 115 -5.47 9.05 15.88
C LYS A 115 -5.87 9.26 17.34
N VAL A 116 -5.36 8.41 18.22
CA VAL A 116 -5.25 8.79 19.63
C VAL A 116 -4.27 9.97 19.60
N SER A 117 -4.81 11.18 19.59
CA SER A 117 -4.04 12.37 19.91
C SER A 117 -3.25 12.07 21.18
N PRO A 118 -1.94 12.36 21.26
CA PRO A 118 -1.22 12.17 22.51
C PRO A 118 -1.98 12.89 23.62
N PRO A 119 -2.12 12.28 24.81
CA PRO A 119 -2.71 12.99 25.94
C PRO A 119 -1.96 14.32 26.10
N SER A 120 -2.70 15.42 26.17
CA SER A 120 -2.14 16.73 26.56
C SER A 120 -1.26 16.49 27.78
N SER A 121 0.01 16.86 27.69
CA SER A 121 1.00 16.67 28.73
C SER A 121 0.42 16.97 30.11
N PRO A 122 0.75 16.20 31.16
CA PRO A 122 0.36 16.54 32.50
C PRO A 122 0.92 17.93 32.81
N MET A 123 0.08 18.84 33.31
CA MET A 123 0.55 20.11 33.86
C MET A 123 1.67 19.82 34.86
N SER A 124 2.87 20.31 34.59
CA SER A 124 3.96 20.28 35.55
C SER A 124 3.70 21.35 36.61
N CYS A 125 2.83 21.06 37.59
CA CYS A 125 2.69 21.86 38.79
C CYS A 125 3.75 21.42 39.82
N PHE A 126 4.99 21.86 39.62
CA PHE A 126 5.98 21.92 40.68
C PHE A 126 6.45 23.37 40.82
N ASP A 127 5.75 24.13 41.67
CA ASP A 127 6.24 25.41 42.17
C ASP A 127 7.37 25.15 43.17
N PHE A 128 8.60 25.41 42.77
CA PHE A 128 9.71 25.59 43.70
C PHE A 128 9.66 27.04 44.23
N PRO A 129 9.58 27.27 45.56
CA PRO A 129 9.65 28.63 46.10
C PRO A 129 11.04 29.21 45.83
N SER A 130 11.10 30.20 44.93
CA SER A 130 12.32 30.94 44.64
C SER A 130 12.67 31.86 45.81
N VAL A 131 13.89 31.69 46.33
CA VAL A 131 14.54 32.55 47.33
C VAL A 131 14.62 34.01 46.82
N PRO A 132 14.51 35.05 47.68
CA PRO A 132 14.53 36.45 47.25
C PRO A 132 15.91 36.91 46.74
N GLN A 133 15.95 37.62 45.60
CA GLN A 133 17.14 38.34 45.13
C GLN A 133 17.16 39.81 45.61
N PRO A 134 18.35 40.39 45.87
CA PRO A 134 18.52 41.76 46.40
C PRO A 134 18.35 42.86 45.32
N PRO A 135 18.27 44.15 45.70
CA PRO A 135 17.58 45.18 44.91
C PRO A 135 18.37 45.72 43.71
N ARG A 136 17.60 46.10 42.68
CA ARG A 136 18.05 46.72 41.42
C ARG A 136 18.57 48.15 41.64
N VAL A 137 19.75 48.44 41.11
CA VAL A 137 20.25 49.82 40.90
C VAL A 137 20.01 50.23 39.43
N LYS A 138 19.51 51.44 39.20
CA LYS A 138 19.19 52.00 37.87
C LYS A 138 20.37 52.80 37.28
N ALA A 139 20.73 52.44 36.03
CA ALA A 139 21.15 53.23 34.83
C ALA A 139 22.23 54.35 34.96
N PRO A 140 23.01 54.65 33.90
CA PRO A 140 22.47 55.34 32.71
C PRO A 140 23.00 54.86 31.34
N SER A 141 22.41 55.46 30.30
CA SER A 141 22.51 55.19 28.87
C SER A 141 23.88 55.44 28.24
N SER A 142 24.23 54.68 27.20
CA SER A 142 25.07 55.18 26.11
C SER A 142 25.06 54.26 24.88
N VAL A 143 24.50 54.81 23.80
CA VAL A 143 24.91 54.72 22.38
C VAL A 143 24.99 53.35 21.70
N CYS A 144 24.09 53.17 20.73
CA CYS A 144 24.12 52.17 19.68
C CYS A 144 25.33 52.35 18.75
N TYR A 145 26.11 51.30 18.56
CA TYR A 145 26.92 51.12 17.36
C TYR A 145 26.39 49.92 16.60
N TYR A 146 25.97 50.12 15.35
CA TYR A 146 25.76 49.05 14.39
C TYR A 146 27.10 48.36 14.14
N ALA A 147 27.21 47.08 14.45
CA ALA A 147 28.30 46.23 13.98
C ALA A 147 27.72 44.90 13.49
N ALA A 148 28.17 44.53 12.28
CA ALA A 148 27.73 43.47 11.39
C ALA A 148 27.36 42.11 12.02
N GLN A 149 26.41 41.42 11.38
CA GLN A 149 26.11 40.01 11.63
C GLN A 149 27.34 39.13 11.35
N PRO A 150 27.64 38.12 12.20
CA PRO A 150 28.61 37.10 11.87
C PRO A 150 27.98 36.08 10.92
N HIS A 151 28.49 36.07 9.69
CA HIS A 151 28.25 35.06 8.67
C HIS A 151 28.70 33.69 9.20
N TRP A 152 27.80 32.71 9.15
CA TRP A 152 28.08 31.32 9.49
C TRP A 152 29.18 30.76 8.57
N CYS A 153 30.33 30.43 9.15
CA CYS A 153 31.38 29.66 8.47
C CYS A 153 31.17 28.16 8.74
N PRO A 154 31.11 27.29 7.72
CA PRO A 154 31.18 25.84 7.94
C PRO A 154 32.62 25.43 8.34
N PRO A 155 32.79 24.39 9.18
CA PRO A 155 34.11 23.91 9.61
C PRO A 155 34.88 23.24 8.44
N PRO A 156 36.22 23.19 8.49
CA PRO A 156 37.06 22.67 7.42
C PRO A 156 36.94 21.15 7.27
N ALA A 157 36.92 20.69 6.02
CA ALA A 157 36.94 19.28 5.65
C ALA A 157 38.29 18.66 6.02
N VAL A 158 38.27 17.62 6.85
CA VAL A 158 39.42 16.75 7.12
C VAL A 158 39.72 15.94 5.86
N GLY A 159 40.85 16.23 5.22
CA GLY A 159 41.34 15.49 4.06
C GLY A 159 41.98 14.17 4.46
N TYR A 160 41.54 13.07 3.82
CA TYR A 160 42.26 11.80 3.83
C TYR A 160 43.16 11.70 2.59
N PRO A 161 44.36 11.09 2.70
CA PRO A 161 45.30 11.03 1.60
C PRO A 161 44.85 10.11 0.47
N VAL A 162 45.06 10.60 -0.74
CA VAL A 162 44.86 9.93 -2.04
C VAL A 162 45.85 8.80 -2.21
N THR A 163 45.37 7.56 -2.33
CA THR A 163 46.09 6.49 -3.03
C THR A 163 45.54 6.34 -4.44
N ALA A 164 46.38 6.66 -5.41
CA ALA A 164 46.09 6.59 -6.84
C ALA A 164 45.80 5.14 -7.29
N GLY A 165 44.57 4.86 -7.69
CA GLY A 165 44.17 3.66 -8.41
C GLY A 165 43.74 4.02 -9.83
N LYS A 166 44.57 3.71 -10.83
CA LYS A 166 44.29 3.86 -12.26
C LYS A 166 43.06 3.01 -12.65
N TYR A 167 41.91 3.64 -12.92
CA TYR A 167 40.85 3.01 -13.72
C TYR A 167 41.08 3.34 -15.18
N ARG A 168 41.48 2.30 -15.91
CA ARG A 168 41.60 2.27 -17.37
C ARG A 168 40.19 2.13 -17.94
N CYS A 169 39.79 3.10 -18.76
CA CYS A 169 38.57 3.02 -19.56
C CYS A 169 38.57 1.73 -20.41
N HIS A 170 37.52 0.93 -20.30
CA HIS A 170 37.19 -0.06 -21.32
C HIS A 170 35.86 0.32 -21.94
N GLU A 171 35.98 0.83 -23.16
CA GLU A 171 34.92 0.91 -24.14
C GLU A 171 34.59 -0.50 -24.62
N THR A 172 33.39 -1.00 -24.31
CA THR A 172 32.89 -2.27 -24.86
C THR A 172 31.73 -2.00 -25.79
N ARG A 173 32.15 -1.84 -27.04
CA ARG A 173 31.47 -2.11 -28.31
C ARG A 173 30.45 -3.25 -28.24
N SER A 174 29.24 -2.97 -28.74
CA SER A 174 28.17 -3.92 -29.06
C SER A 174 28.63 -5.08 -29.96
N PRO A 175 27.99 -6.26 -29.87
CA PRO A 175 27.93 -7.18 -31.00
C PRO A 175 26.48 -7.54 -31.38
N THR A 176 26.13 -7.11 -32.59
CA THR A 176 25.02 -7.58 -33.41
C THR A 176 25.16 -9.09 -33.63
N ARG A 177 24.17 -9.88 -33.19
CA ARG A 177 24.14 -11.33 -33.42
C ARG A 177 23.46 -11.60 -34.77
N PHE A 178 24.27 -11.79 -35.80
CA PHE A 178 23.85 -12.35 -37.09
C PHE A 178 23.62 -13.86 -36.95
N TYR A 179 22.50 -14.36 -37.48
CA TYR A 179 22.28 -15.79 -37.69
C TYR A 179 22.99 -16.22 -38.98
N HIS A 180 23.92 -17.15 -38.89
CA HIS A 180 24.38 -17.96 -40.02
C HIS A 180 23.68 -19.32 -39.96
N VAL A 181 22.85 -19.61 -40.98
CA VAL A 181 22.30 -20.94 -41.27
C VAL A 181 23.35 -21.71 -42.06
N ALA A 182 23.73 -22.88 -41.56
CA ALA A 182 24.58 -23.83 -42.30
C ALA A 182 23.70 -24.78 -43.12
N GLN A 183 23.92 -24.80 -44.43
CA GLN A 183 23.41 -25.82 -45.35
C GLN A 183 24.11 -27.16 -45.07
N ARG A 184 23.34 -28.26 -45.04
CA ARG A 184 23.86 -29.63 -45.20
C ARG A 184 23.16 -30.26 -46.40
N ASN A 185 23.92 -30.51 -47.45
CA ASN A 185 23.60 -31.44 -48.52
C ASN A 185 24.46 -32.71 -48.33
N HIS A 186 23.86 -33.88 -48.53
CA HIS A 186 24.41 -35.14 -49.09
C HIS A 186 23.28 -36.18 -48.92
N SER A 187 22.64 -36.67 -49.99
CA SER A 187 23.12 -37.62 -51.02
C SER A 187 23.46 -38.99 -50.44
N HIS A 188 22.53 -39.94 -50.57
CA HIS A 188 22.82 -41.30 -51.02
C HIS A 188 21.56 -41.98 -51.57
#